data_AF-B1ZVW9-F1
#
_entry.id   AF-B1ZVW9-F1
#
_cell.length_a   1.000
_cell.length_b   1.000
_cell.length_c   1.000
_cell.angle_alpha   90.00
_cell.angle_beta   90.00
_cell.angle_gamma   90.00
#
_symmetry.space_group_name_H-M   'P 1'
#
loop_
_entity.id
_entity.type
_entity.pdbx_description
1 polymer ?
#
loop_
_entity_poly.entity_id
_entity_poly.type
_entity_poly.pdbx_seq_one_letter_code
_entity_poly.pdbx_strand_id
1 'polypeptide(L)'
;MNHYCTYFDRGFLAQGLAMWRSLATNDPDSVLWVLALDDFTAEVLRNVGGTWLRVILLRELEHDDEMLAAAKANRSRIEYYFTLSPCWPRWLLARRREIDRLTYVDADLFFFGDPGVLFEEMDARGASVAITAHRFPTWLQHYQQHGCFNVGILSWRRDAAGLGCLEDWRQRCLEWCYDRLEPDRYADQKYLEQWPAMLGPRLLVLEHPGVNLAPWNWAGHTVHVGPAASRRPARGASRRGTEASPVSIDGHPLLVFHFARFRPIRGTWWWQSGQLDYGVMPWRLRQAVYGPYWEALCAARSEIRQRRPDFDFPRGTRLGREFWHALPLRLIFGSDWLRIGRIFVSGRAGVGRWSGRVLAALRRLR
;
A
#
# COMPACT_ATOMS: atom_id res chain seq x y z
N MET A 1 -7.34 -13.98 -16.38
CA MET A 1 -6.27 -14.10 -15.36
C MET A 1 -5.69 -12.72 -15.15
N ASN A 2 -5.65 -12.23 -13.91
CA ASN A 2 -5.11 -10.91 -13.61
C ASN A 2 -3.62 -11.01 -13.21
N HIS A 3 -2.81 -10.06 -13.66
CA HIS A 3 -1.40 -9.97 -13.29
C HIS A 3 -1.15 -8.76 -12.40
N TYR A 4 -0.48 -9.01 -11.28
CA TYR A 4 -0.07 -8.01 -10.31
C TYR A 4 1.44 -8.00 -10.18
N CYS A 5 2.01 -6.86 -9.88
CA CYS A 5 3.42 -6.75 -9.57
C CYS A 5 3.67 -5.91 -8.32
N THR A 6 4.73 -6.24 -7.60
CA THR A 6 5.15 -5.53 -6.39
C THR A 6 6.65 -5.69 -6.22
N TYR A 7 7.26 -4.90 -5.35
CA TYR A 7 8.66 -5.06 -4.97
C TYR A 7 8.82 -4.80 -3.47
N PHE A 8 9.74 -5.55 -2.84
CA PHE A 8 10.06 -5.34 -1.44
C PHE A 8 11.36 -6.04 -1.04
N ASP A 9 11.94 -5.59 0.06
CA ASP A 9 13.08 -6.19 0.73
C ASP A 9 12.65 -6.99 1.97
N ARG A 10 13.63 -7.54 2.69
CA ARG A 10 13.43 -8.30 3.92
C ARG A 10 12.68 -7.51 5.00
N GLY A 11 12.71 -6.18 4.93
CA GLY A 11 12.01 -5.27 5.83
C GLY A 11 10.49 -5.30 5.68
N PHE A 12 10.02 -5.58 4.46
CA PHE A 12 8.61 -5.65 4.09
C PHE A 12 8.13 -7.07 3.79
N LEU A 13 8.97 -8.09 3.95
CA LEU A 13 8.65 -9.49 3.63
C LEU A 13 7.36 -10.01 4.30
N ALA A 14 7.11 -9.68 5.57
CA ALA A 14 5.88 -10.10 6.25
C ALA A 14 4.63 -9.40 5.68
N GLN A 15 4.76 -8.12 5.34
CA GLN A 15 3.72 -7.30 4.73
C GLN A 15 3.42 -7.82 3.32
N GLY A 16 4.43 -8.00 2.48
CA GLY A 16 4.28 -8.52 1.12
C GLY A 16 3.67 -9.93 1.08
N LEU A 17 4.02 -10.80 2.04
CA LEU A 17 3.38 -12.11 2.16
C LEU A 17 1.93 -11.99 2.62
N ALA A 18 1.62 -11.12 3.60
CA ALA A 18 0.23 -10.88 4.02
C ALA A 18 -0.62 -10.28 2.87
N MET A 19 -0.06 -9.33 2.12
CA MET A 19 -0.65 -8.75 0.92
C MET A 19 -0.98 -9.85 -0.08
N TRP A 20 0.00 -10.67 -0.46
CA TRP A 20 -0.21 -11.77 -1.39
C TRP A 20 -1.28 -12.76 -0.92
N ARG A 21 -1.23 -13.21 0.34
CA ARG A 21 -2.23 -14.16 0.87
C ARG A 21 -3.64 -13.57 0.82
N SER A 22 -3.78 -12.28 1.10
CA SER A 22 -5.06 -11.59 0.97
C SER A 22 -5.51 -11.43 -0.49
N LEU A 23 -4.59 -11.11 -1.39
CA LEU A 23 -4.86 -11.03 -2.83
C LEU A 23 -5.34 -12.38 -3.37
N ALA A 24 -4.60 -13.46 -3.11
CA ALA A 24 -4.96 -14.81 -3.55
C ALA A 24 -6.26 -15.33 -2.93
N THR A 25 -6.74 -14.73 -1.84
CA THR A 25 -8.06 -15.05 -1.27
C THR A 25 -9.19 -14.38 -2.07
N ASN A 26 -8.95 -13.18 -2.59
CA ASN A 26 -9.96 -12.35 -3.25
C ASN A 26 -9.89 -12.42 -4.79
N ASP A 27 -8.76 -12.82 -5.35
CA ASP A 27 -8.52 -13.08 -6.77
C ASP A 27 -7.70 -14.39 -6.90
N PRO A 28 -8.34 -15.57 -6.77
CA PRO A 28 -7.64 -16.86 -6.62
C PRO A 28 -6.78 -17.29 -7.81
N ASP A 29 -7.09 -16.77 -8.99
CA ASP A 29 -6.38 -17.06 -10.24
C ASP A 29 -5.34 -15.97 -10.56
N SER A 30 -5.12 -15.00 -9.68
CA SER A 30 -4.14 -13.92 -9.90
C SER A 30 -2.70 -14.41 -9.89
N VAL A 31 -1.89 -13.88 -10.82
CA VAL A 31 -0.43 -14.05 -10.83
C VAL A 31 0.22 -12.85 -10.16
N LEU A 32 1.06 -13.11 -9.16
CA LEU A 32 1.86 -12.09 -8.50
C LEU A 32 3.33 -12.21 -8.91
N TRP A 33 3.85 -11.13 -9.50
CA TRP A 33 5.26 -10.94 -9.81
C TRP A 33 5.91 -10.09 -8.72
N VAL A 34 6.89 -10.65 -8.02
CA VAL A 34 7.64 -9.96 -6.97
C VAL A 34 9.05 -9.69 -7.45
N LEU A 35 9.46 -8.42 -7.46
CA LEU A 35 10.87 -8.02 -7.53
C LEU A 35 11.45 -8.04 -6.11
N ALA A 36 12.23 -9.07 -5.81
CA ALA A 36 12.92 -9.20 -4.55
C ALA A 36 14.17 -8.30 -4.54
N LEU A 37 14.20 -7.35 -3.62
CA LEU A 37 15.27 -6.35 -3.53
C LEU A 37 16.54 -6.86 -2.82
N ASP A 38 16.47 -8.06 -2.23
CA ASP A 38 17.60 -8.78 -1.65
C ASP A 38 17.46 -10.30 -1.84
N ASP A 39 18.60 -11.02 -1.79
CA ASP A 39 18.65 -12.47 -1.98
C ASP A 39 17.83 -13.22 -0.92
N PHE A 40 17.81 -12.71 0.31
CA PHE A 40 17.09 -13.32 1.42
C PHE A 40 15.58 -13.40 1.11
N THR A 41 15.02 -12.30 0.64
CA THR A 41 13.62 -12.17 0.24
C THR A 41 13.29 -13.12 -0.90
N ALA A 42 14.16 -13.18 -1.91
CA ALA A 42 13.98 -14.07 -3.04
C ALA A 42 13.97 -15.54 -2.60
N GLU A 43 14.91 -15.94 -1.76
CA GLU A 43 15.04 -17.30 -1.24
C GLU A 43 13.80 -17.70 -0.43
N VAL A 44 13.35 -16.83 0.49
CA VAL A 44 12.14 -17.10 1.28
C VAL A 44 10.91 -17.24 0.39
N LEU A 45 10.69 -16.33 -0.56
CA LEU A 45 9.51 -16.38 -1.43
C LEU A 45 9.51 -17.60 -2.35
N ARG A 46 10.67 -18.02 -2.87
CA ARG A 46 10.80 -19.26 -3.65
C ARG A 46 10.48 -20.49 -2.83
N ASN A 47 10.89 -20.53 -1.56
CA ASN A 47 10.55 -21.61 -0.62
C ASN A 47 9.10 -21.55 -0.14
N VAL A 48 8.49 -20.36 -0.07
CA VAL A 48 7.05 -20.24 0.16
C VAL A 48 6.30 -20.91 -0.99
N GLY A 49 6.69 -20.61 -2.22
CA GLY A 49 6.19 -21.24 -3.43
C GLY A 49 4.70 -21.03 -3.64
N GLY A 50 4.23 -21.40 -4.82
CA GLY A 50 2.82 -21.30 -5.19
C GLY A 50 2.66 -21.23 -6.69
N THR A 51 1.57 -21.79 -7.20
CA THR A 51 1.30 -21.88 -8.64
C THR A 51 1.43 -20.53 -9.35
N TRP A 52 1.05 -19.46 -8.66
CA TRP A 52 0.91 -18.13 -9.23
C TRP A 52 1.87 -17.07 -8.68
N LEU A 53 2.88 -17.47 -7.88
CA LEU A 53 3.95 -16.56 -7.47
C LEU A 53 5.14 -16.64 -8.43
N ARG A 54 5.67 -15.50 -8.85
CA ARG A 54 6.88 -15.38 -9.65
C ARG A 54 7.85 -14.44 -8.95
N VAL A 55 9.08 -14.88 -8.73
CA VAL A 55 10.09 -14.12 -7.97
C VAL A 55 11.27 -13.79 -8.87
N ILE A 56 11.47 -12.50 -9.11
CA ILE A 56 12.57 -11.94 -9.92
C ILE A 56 13.53 -11.22 -8.97
N LEU A 57 14.83 -11.37 -9.18
CA LEU A 57 15.84 -10.66 -8.39
C LEU A 57 16.06 -9.26 -8.94
N LEU A 58 16.27 -8.28 -8.06
CA LEU A 58 16.62 -6.91 -8.45
C LEU A 58 17.80 -6.85 -9.44
N ARG A 59 18.83 -7.69 -9.25
CA ARG A 59 19.99 -7.76 -10.15
C ARG A 59 19.65 -8.16 -11.59
N GLU A 60 18.58 -8.93 -11.81
CA GLU A 60 18.15 -9.31 -13.16
C GLU A 60 17.63 -8.06 -13.89
N LEU A 61 16.85 -7.25 -13.18
CA LEU A 61 16.36 -5.99 -13.72
C LEU A 61 17.48 -4.96 -13.92
N GLU A 62 18.38 -4.81 -12.95
CA GLU A 62 19.52 -3.89 -13.03
C GLU A 62 20.48 -4.25 -14.17
N HIS A 63 20.69 -5.54 -14.44
CA HIS A 63 21.51 -6.00 -15.56
C HIS A 63 20.95 -5.55 -16.92
N ASP A 64 19.63 -5.48 -17.02
CA ASP A 64 18.91 -5.18 -18.26
C ASP A 64 18.61 -3.68 -18.45
N ASP A 65 18.95 -2.84 -17.47
CA ASP A 65 18.58 -1.43 -17.41
C ASP A 65 19.73 -0.58 -16.84
N GLU A 66 20.67 -0.24 -17.72
CA GLU A 66 21.89 0.50 -17.37
C GLU A 66 21.59 1.85 -16.71
N MET A 67 20.54 2.54 -17.16
CA MET A 67 20.14 3.83 -16.58
C MET A 67 19.69 3.67 -15.13
N LEU A 68 18.90 2.64 -14.83
CA LEU A 68 18.50 2.36 -13.47
C LEU A 68 19.68 1.90 -12.61
N ALA A 69 20.54 1.02 -13.13
CA ALA A 69 21.74 0.60 -12.42
C ALA A 69 22.62 1.80 -12.03
N ALA A 70 22.75 2.78 -12.93
CA ALA A 70 23.46 4.03 -12.67
C ALA A 70 22.77 4.91 -11.61
N ALA A 71 21.43 5.00 -11.62
CA ALA A 71 20.67 5.77 -10.63
C ALA A 71 20.96 5.31 -9.18
N LYS A 72 21.24 4.03 -8.96
CA LYS A 72 21.60 3.50 -7.63
C LYS A 72 22.81 4.19 -6.99
N ALA A 73 23.73 4.72 -7.80
CA ALA A 73 24.92 5.41 -7.30
C ALA A 73 24.65 6.83 -6.80
N ASN A 74 23.55 7.47 -7.24
CA ASN A 74 23.24 8.87 -6.93
C ASN A 74 21.95 9.07 -6.14
N ARG A 75 21.27 7.98 -5.75
CA ARG A 75 20.06 7.99 -4.92
C ARG A 75 20.33 7.38 -3.55
N SER A 76 19.66 7.90 -2.52
CA SER A 76 19.51 7.16 -1.27
C SER A 76 18.70 5.89 -1.50
N ARG A 77 18.73 4.95 -0.55
CA ARG A 77 17.98 3.69 -0.68
C ARG A 77 16.48 3.90 -0.94
N ILE A 78 15.86 4.85 -0.25
CA ILE A 78 14.42 5.11 -0.37
C ILE A 78 14.11 5.75 -1.74
N GLU A 79 14.94 6.70 -2.18
CA GLU A 79 14.80 7.33 -3.50
C GLU A 79 15.02 6.34 -4.64
N TYR A 80 15.94 5.39 -4.47
CA TYR A 80 16.12 4.29 -5.40
C TYR A 80 14.87 3.41 -5.44
N TYR A 81 14.27 3.09 -4.28
CA TYR A 81 13.02 2.33 -4.24
C TYR A 81 11.86 3.07 -4.91
N PHE A 82 11.75 4.39 -4.78
CA PHE A 82 10.78 5.18 -5.55
C PHE A 82 11.04 5.10 -7.06
N THR A 83 12.30 5.10 -7.47
CA THR A 83 12.70 4.98 -8.88
C THR A 83 12.28 3.62 -9.48
N LEU A 84 12.13 2.57 -8.66
CA LEU A 84 11.66 1.25 -9.10
C LEU A 84 10.17 1.23 -9.49
N SER A 85 9.35 2.13 -8.96
CA SER A 85 7.90 2.17 -9.18
C SER A 85 7.50 2.15 -10.67
N PRO A 86 8.10 2.96 -11.55
CA PRO A 86 7.90 2.81 -12.99
C PRO A 86 8.80 1.75 -13.65
N CYS A 87 10.04 1.55 -13.17
CA CYS A 87 11.00 0.68 -13.85
C CYS A 87 10.60 -0.79 -13.80
N TRP A 88 10.09 -1.25 -12.66
CA TRP A 88 9.67 -2.64 -12.46
C TRP A 88 8.53 -3.08 -13.40
N PRO A 89 7.34 -2.46 -13.37
CA PRO A 89 6.26 -2.82 -14.28
C PRO A 89 6.65 -2.65 -15.74
N ARG A 90 7.48 -1.64 -16.07
CA ARG A 90 7.95 -1.41 -17.44
C ARG A 90 8.82 -2.54 -17.96
N TRP A 91 9.79 -2.99 -17.15
CA TRP A 91 10.67 -4.10 -17.47
C TRP A 91 9.88 -5.40 -17.62
N LEU A 92 8.91 -5.63 -16.73
CA LEU A 92 8.08 -6.83 -16.73
C LEU A 92 7.20 -6.91 -17.99
N LEU A 93 6.52 -5.80 -18.34
CA LEU A 93 5.72 -5.72 -19.56
C LEU A 93 6.59 -5.91 -20.82
N ALA A 94 7.86 -5.49 -20.82
CA ALA A 94 8.76 -5.73 -21.95
C ALA A 94 9.04 -7.22 -22.18
N ARG A 95 9.16 -8.00 -21.09
CA ARG A 95 9.64 -9.40 -21.10
C ARG A 95 8.54 -10.45 -21.10
N ARG A 96 7.32 -10.08 -20.75
CA ARG A 96 6.19 -10.99 -20.57
C ARG A 96 5.05 -10.57 -21.48
N ARG A 97 5.13 -10.97 -22.75
CA ARG A 97 4.16 -10.57 -23.80
C ARG A 97 2.75 -11.08 -23.50
N GLU A 98 2.61 -12.12 -22.68
CA GLU A 98 1.35 -12.67 -22.21
C GLU A 98 0.57 -11.76 -21.24
N ILE A 99 1.21 -10.71 -20.70
CA ILE A 99 0.57 -9.78 -19.78
C ILE A 99 -0.10 -8.66 -20.57
N ASP A 100 -1.42 -8.73 -20.72
CA ASP A 100 -2.22 -7.68 -21.40
C ASP A 100 -2.54 -6.48 -20.50
N ARG A 101 -2.62 -6.71 -19.19
CA ARG A 101 -2.84 -5.69 -18.17
C ARG A 101 -2.05 -6.04 -16.92
N LEU A 102 -1.33 -5.07 -16.39
CA LEU A 102 -0.50 -5.21 -15.20
C LEU A 102 -0.89 -4.20 -14.14
N THR A 103 -1.12 -4.66 -12.92
CA THR A 103 -1.43 -3.79 -11.78
C THR A 103 -0.27 -3.80 -10.78
N TYR A 104 0.33 -2.64 -10.55
CA TYR A 104 1.27 -2.46 -9.45
C TYR A 104 0.50 -2.33 -8.13
N VAL A 105 1.00 -2.99 -7.08
CA VAL A 105 0.46 -2.91 -5.72
C VAL A 105 1.60 -2.79 -4.71
N ASP A 106 1.49 -1.83 -3.79
CA ASP A 106 2.44 -1.71 -2.67
C ASP A 106 2.37 -2.93 -1.74
N ALA A 107 3.53 -3.28 -1.17
CA ALA A 107 3.66 -4.44 -0.28
C ALA A 107 2.90 -4.30 1.05
N ASP A 108 2.48 -3.08 1.42
CA ASP A 108 1.69 -2.78 2.62
C ASP A 108 0.20 -2.52 2.33
N LEU A 109 -0.28 -2.96 1.16
CA LEU A 109 -1.71 -3.13 0.90
C LEU A 109 -2.26 -4.44 1.49
N PHE A 110 -3.56 -4.47 1.77
CA PHE A 110 -4.28 -5.69 2.12
C PHE A 110 -5.67 -5.71 1.47
N PHE A 111 -6.03 -6.87 0.92
CA PHE A 111 -7.28 -7.09 0.21
C PHE A 111 -8.35 -7.65 1.16
N PHE A 112 -9.42 -6.89 1.30
CA PHE A 112 -10.64 -7.25 2.04
C PHE A 112 -11.77 -7.74 1.14
N GLY A 113 -11.66 -7.52 -0.17
CA GLY A 113 -12.65 -7.94 -1.17
C GLY A 113 -12.04 -8.05 -2.56
N ASP A 114 -12.87 -8.47 -3.51
CA ASP A 114 -12.52 -8.66 -4.92
C ASP A 114 -12.07 -7.33 -5.57
N PRO A 115 -10.83 -7.23 -6.08
CA PRO A 115 -10.36 -6.05 -6.80
C PRO A 115 -10.92 -5.89 -8.22
N GLY A 116 -11.76 -6.82 -8.68
CA GLY A 116 -12.36 -6.87 -10.02
C GLY A 116 -13.01 -5.56 -10.47
N VAL A 117 -13.57 -4.79 -9.53
CA VAL A 117 -14.17 -3.47 -9.77
C VAL A 117 -13.22 -2.53 -10.53
N LEU A 118 -11.92 -2.54 -10.20
CA LEU A 118 -10.92 -1.74 -10.92
C LEU A 118 -10.88 -2.11 -12.41
N PHE A 119 -10.89 -3.40 -12.72
CA PHE A 119 -10.76 -3.89 -14.09
C PHE A 119 -12.04 -3.67 -14.89
N GLU A 120 -13.19 -3.93 -14.27
CA GLU A 120 -14.51 -3.68 -14.86
C GLU A 120 -14.66 -2.20 -15.24
N GLU A 121 -14.27 -1.28 -14.37
CA GLU A 121 -14.31 0.16 -14.67
C GLU A 121 -13.31 0.55 -15.76
N MET A 122 -12.10 -0.01 -15.75
CA MET A 122 -11.13 0.22 -16.84
C MET A 122 -11.64 -0.30 -18.19
N ASP A 123 -12.28 -1.47 -18.22
CA ASP A 123 -12.85 -2.07 -19.42
C ASP A 123 -14.04 -1.24 -19.92
N ALA A 124 -14.97 -0.85 -19.03
CA ALA A 124 -16.14 -0.05 -19.37
C ALA A 124 -15.79 1.36 -19.91
N ARG A 125 -14.71 1.97 -19.41
CA ARG A 125 -14.23 3.29 -19.87
C ARG A 125 -13.28 3.22 -21.07
N GLY A 126 -12.82 2.02 -21.46
CA GLY A 126 -11.75 1.88 -22.45
C GLY A 126 -10.43 2.55 -22.01
N ALA A 127 -10.20 2.59 -20.68
CA ALA A 127 -9.04 3.25 -20.08
C ALA A 127 -7.79 2.36 -20.21
N SER A 128 -6.67 2.99 -20.53
CA SER A 128 -5.35 2.35 -20.68
C SER A 128 -4.54 2.40 -19.39
N VAL A 129 -4.80 3.40 -18.54
CA VAL A 129 -4.11 3.59 -17.25
C VAL A 129 -5.15 3.82 -16.17
N ALA A 130 -4.93 3.28 -14.97
CA ALA A 130 -5.74 3.58 -13.80
C ALA A 130 -4.88 3.97 -12.59
N ILE A 131 -5.32 4.98 -11.85
CA ILE A 131 -4.70 5.48 -10.62
C ILE A 131 -5.76 5.81 -9.57
N THR A 132 -5.33 6.06 -8.34
CA THR A 132 -6.20 6.51 -7.25
C THR A 132 -5.75 7.87 -6.70
N ALA A 133 -6.70 8.73 -6.39
CA ALA A 133 -6.42 9.98 -5.68
C ALA A 133 -6.13 9.71 -4.19
N HIS A 134 -5.33 10.56 -3.55
CA HIS A 134 -5.17 10.47 -2.09
C HIS A 134 -6.48 10.69 -1.35
N ARG A 135 -7.39 11.52 -1.89
CA ARG A 135 -8.67 11.90 -1.27
C ARG A 135 -8.47 12.50 0.14
N PHE A 136 -7.50 13.40 0.28
CA PHE A 136 -7.26 14.07 1.56
C PHE A 136 -8.49 14.86 2.01
N PRO A 137 -8.97 14.71 3.26
CA PRO A 137 -9.97 15.61 3.83
C PRO A 137 -9.40 17.03 3.95
N THR A 138 -10.28 18.03 4.08
CA THR A 138 -9.91 19.46 4.05
C THR A 138 -8.72 19.83 4.96
N TRP A 139 -8.63 19.27 6.17
CA TRP A 139 -7.53 19.59 7.09
C TRP A 139 -6.17 18.94 6.72
N LEU A 140 -6.17 17.98 5.78
CA LEU A 140 -4.98 17.32 5.24
C LEU A 140 -4.64 17.78 3.82
N GLN A 141 -5.37 18.74 3.23
CA GLN A 141 -5.08 19.26 1.89
C GLN A 141 -3.64 19.79 1.72
N HIS A 142 -3.01 20.27 2.79
CA HIS A 142 -1.61 20.67 2.76
C HIS A 142 -0.65 19.53 2.36
N TYR A 143 -1.04 18.25 2.49
CA TYR A 143 -0.24 17.13 1.99
C TYR A 143 -0.19 17.04 0.46
N GLN A 144 -1.13 17.68 -0.27
CA GLN A 144 -1.16 17.70 -1.74
C GLN A 144 0.09 18.34 -2.36
N GLN A 145 0.89 19.09 -1.59
CA GLN A 145 2.21 19.55 -2.05
C GLN A 145 3.08 18.38 -2.55
N HIS A 146 2.92 17.18 -1.97
CA HIS A 146 3.63 15.95 -2.36
C HIS A 146 2.97 15.17 -3.52
N GLY A 147 1.82 15.62 -4.02
CA GLY A 147 1.06 14.96 -5.07
C GLY A 147 -0.41 14.71 -4.72
N CYS A 148 -1.29 14.84 -5.72
CA CYS A 148 -2.72 14.57 -5.59
C CYS A 148 -3.11 13.09 -5.72
N PHE A 149 -2.28 12.28 -6.37
CA PHE A 149 -2.50 10.85 -6.63
C PHE A 149 -1.51 10.00 -5.84
N ASN A 150 -1.89 8.76 -5.52
CA ASN A 150 -1.10 7.84 -4.73
C ASN A 150 -0.52 6.71 -5.61
N VAL A 151 0.72 6.29 -5.29
CA VAL A 151 1.44 5.26 -6.05
C VAL A 151 1.22 3.83 -5.48
N GLY A 152 0.30 3.65 -4.53
CA GLY A 152 0.07 2.34 -3.90
C GLY A 152 -0.65 1.33 -4.80
N ILE A 153 -1.48 1.80 -5.73
CA ILE A 153 -2.15 0.96 -6.72
C ILE A 153 -2.30 1.68 -8.06
N LEU A 154 -1.73 1.11 -9.10
CA LEU A 154 -1.79 1.62 -10.47
C LEU A 154 -1.96 0.46 -11.44
N SER A 155 -2.63 0.66 -12.56
CA SER A 155 -2.77 -0.37 -13.59
C SER A 155 -2.52 0.18 -14.98
N TRP A 156 -1.87 -0.62 -15.83
CA TRP A 156 -1.59 -0.29 -17.23
C TRP A 156 -2.03 -1.42 -18.14
N ARG A 157 -2.68 -1.06 -19.24
CA ARG A 157 -2.87 -1.95 -20.40
C ARG A 157 -1.61 -1.97 -21.26
N ARG A 158 -1.39 -3.09 -21.93
CA ARG A 158 -0.45 -3.22 -23.04
C ARG A 158 -1.05 -2.64 -24.32
N ASP A 159 -1.22 -1.33 -24.32
CA ASP A 159 -1.52 -0.57 -25.53
C ASP A 159 -0.55 0.62 -25.64
N ALA A 160 -0.64 1.37 -26.74
CA ALA A 160 0.27 2.49 -26.98
C ALA A 160 0.20 3.56 -25.87
N ALA A 161 -0.98 3.83 -25.31
CA ALA A 161 -1.17 4.86 -24.28
C ALA A 161 -0.65 4.39 -22.91
N GLY A 162 -0.94 3.15 -22.53
CA GLY A 162 -0.47 2.56 -21.27
C GLY A 162 1.04 2.40 -21.24
N LEU A 163 1.64 1.88 -22.32
CA LEU A 163 3.09 1.74 -22.44
C LEU A 163 3.80 3.09 -22.56
N GLY A 164 3.23 4.03 -23.31
CA GLY A 164 3.77 5.39 -23.45
C GLY A 164 3.79 6.15 -22.14
N CYS A 165 2.69 6.11 -21.37
CA CYS A 165 2.62 6.70 -20.03
C CYS A 165 3.67 6.12 -19.08
N LEU A 166 3.81 4.79 -19.09
CA LEU A 166 4.73 4.10 -18.21
C LEU A 166 6.20 4.39 -18.56
N GLU A 167 6.52 4.51 -19.85
CA GLU A 167 7.85 4.91 -20.32
C GLU A 167 8.17 6.36 -19.96
N ASP A 168 7.25 7.30 -20.15
CA ASP A 168 7.45 8.71 -19.74
C ASP A 168 7.69 8.82 -18.23
N TRP A 169 6.87 8.14 -17.42
CA TRP A 169 7.04 8.13 -15.96
C TRP A 169 8.40 7.54 -15.55
N ARG A 170 8.84 6.47 -16.22
CA ARG A 170 10.16 5.86 -16.02
C ARG A 170 11.28 6.85 -16.32
N GLN A 171 11.25 7.51 -17.49
CA GLN A 171 12.28 8.46 -17.90
C GLN A 171 12.42 9.60 -16.89
N ARG A 172 11.29 10.19 -16.48
CA ARG A 172 11.26 11.25 -15.47
C ARG A 172 11.84 10.82 -14.14
N CYS A 173 11.50 9.63 -13.65
CA CYS A 173 12.01 9.14 -12.37
C CYS A 173 13.53 8.87 -12.39
N LEU A 174 14.05 8.35 -13.52
CA LEU A 174 15.48 8.17 -13.73
C LEU A 174 16.23 9.51 -13.76
N GLU A 175 15.69 10.49 -14.47
CA GLU A 175 16.22 11.85 -14.49
C GLU A 175 16.20 12.48 -13.09
N TRP A 176 15.08 12.34 -12.36
CA TRP A 176 14.90 12.94 -11.04
C TRP A 176 13.81 12.18 -10.24
N CYS A 177 14.10 11.76 -9.01
CA CYS A 177 13.14 11.06 -8.11
C CYS A 177 13.67 11.08 -6.66
N TYR A 178 13.73 12.27 -6.08
CA TYR A 178 14.32 12.49 -4.75
C TYR A 178 13.24 12.68 -3.69
N ASP A 179 13.55 12.36 -2.42
CA ASP A 179 12.67 12.63 -1.26
C ASP A 179 12.84 14.09 -0.81
N ARG A 180 12.63 15.00 -1.78
CA ARG A 180 12.76 16.44 -1.63
C ARG A 180 11.60 17.10 -2.32
N LEU A 181 10.92 18.00 -1.63
CA LEU A 181 9.80 18.74 -2.22
C LEU A 181 10.33 19.85 -3.14
N GLU A 182 9.95 19.78 -4.41
CA GLU A 182 10.12 20.84 -5.42
C GLU A 182 8.74 21.22 -6.00
N PRO A 183 8.59 22.40 -6.64
CA PRO A 183 7.28 22.88 -7.10
C PRO A 183 6.49 21.88 -7.95
N ASP A 184 7.18 21.14 -8.82
CA ASP A 184 6.62 20.21 -9.80
C ASP A 184 7.07 18.76 -9.59
N ARG A 185 7.97 18.48 -8.62
CA ARG A 185 8.55 17.14 -8.40
C ARG A 185 8.66 16.77 -6.92
N TYR A 186 8.30 15.54 -6.61
CA TYR A 186 8.47 14.92 -5.30
C TYR A 186 8.37 13.41 -5.48
N ALA A 187 9.46 12.70 -5.15
CA ALA A 187 9.58 11.26 -5.34
C ALA A 187 9.11 10.82 -6.74
N ASP A 188 8.50 9.65 -6.83
CA ASP A 188 7.85 9.08 -8.01
C ASP A 188 6.41 9.58 -8.21
N GLN A 189 5.79 10.07 -7.14
CA GLN A 189 4.37 10.34 -7.08
C GLN A 189 3.92 11.62 -7.78
N LYS A 190 4.68 12.72 -7.67
CA LYS A 190 4.19 14.03 -8.12
C LYS A 190 4.00 14.11 -9.64
N TYR A 191 4.69 13.26 -10.39
CA TYR A 191 4.53 13.14 -11.84
C TYR A 191 3.12 12.75 -12.29
N LEU A 192 2.37 12.01 -11.46
CA LEU A 192 1.00 11.60 -11.77
C LEU A 192 0.04 12.80 -11.95
N GLU A 193 0.38 13.98 -11.41
CA GLU A 193 -0.43 15.19 -11.55
C GLU A 193 -0.57 15.64 -13.02
N GLN A 194 0.35 15.23 -13.88
CA GLN A 194 0.34 15.55 -15.31
C GLN A 194 -0.50 14.56 -16.13
N TRP A 195 -0.82 13.39 -15.58
CA TRP A 195 -1.47 12.31 -16.31
C TRP A 195 -2.88 12.64 -16.81
N PRO A 196 -3.74 13.37 -16.06
CA PRO A 196 -5.06 13.76 -16.57
C PRO A 196 -4.98 14.57 -17.88
N ALA A 197 -4.04 15.50 -17.97
CA ALA A 197 -3.83 16.29 -19.19
C ALA A 197 -3.19 15.46 -20.31
N MET A 198 -2.25 14.58 -19.96
CA MET A 198 -1.52 13.74 -20.93
C MET A 198 -2.39 12.65 -21.57
N LEU A 199 -3.26 12.02 -20.79
CA LEU A 199 -4.00 10.81 -21.21
C LEU A 199 -5.47 11.08 -21.52
N GLY A 200 -6.06 12.15 -20.97
CA GLY A 200 -7.47 12.48 -21.12
C GLY A 200 -8.37 11.25 -20.88
N PRO A 201 -9.20 10.82 -21.87
CA PRO A 201 -10.12 9.70 -21.72
C PRO A 201 -9.45 8.34 -21.52
N ARG A 202 -8.13 8.23 -21.75
CA ARG A 202 -7.37 6.98 -21.52
C ARG A 202 -6.95 6.77 -20.06
N LEU A 203 -7.15 7.76 -19.19
CA LEU A 203 -6.89 7.65 -17.76
C LEU A 203 -8.21 7.42 -16.99
N LEU A 204 -8.22 6.38 -16.18
CA LEU A 204 -9.20 6.19 -15.11
C LEU A 204 -8.60 6.68 -13.79
N VAL A 205 -9.13 7.78 -13.26
CA VAL A 205 -8.97 8.09 -11.84
C VAL A 205 -10.08 7.34 -11.11
N LEU A 206 -9.74 6.23 -10.46
CA LEU A 206 -10.72 5.35 -9.82
C LEU A 206 -11.42 6.10 -8.67
N GLU A 207 -12.75 6.15 -8.72
CA GLU A 207 -13.56 6.85 -7.71
C GLU A 207 -14.03 5.93 -6.58
N HIS A 208 -13.99 4.61 -6.78
CA HIS A 208 -14.46 3.63 -5.79
C HIS A 208 -13.81 3.87 -4.40
N PRO A 209 -14.58 4.21 -3.35
CA PRO A 209 -14.05 4.67 -2.06
C PRO A 209 -13.47 3.53 -1.23
N GLY A 210 -13.87 2.29 -1.52
CA GLY A 210 -13.32 1.08 -0.91
C GLY A 210 -11.96 0.65 -1.46
N VAL A 211 -11.41 1.32 -2.47
CA VAL A 211 -10.06 1.05 -3.00
C VAL A 211 -9.12 2.17 -2.58
N ASN A 212 -7.94 1.78 -2.11
CA ASN A 212 -6.93 2.66 -1.56
C ASN A 212 -7.44 3.54 -0.39
N LEU A 213 -8.30 2.94 0.45
CA LEU A 213 -8.63 3.55 1.73
C LEU A 213 -7.41 3.46 2.65
N ALA A 214 -7.11 4.53 3.37
CA ALA A 214 -5.85 4.67 4.09
C ALA A 214 -6.02 5.53 5.34
N PRO A 215 -5.01 5.58 6.22
CA PRO A 215 -4.99 6.50 7.35
C PRO A 215 -5.26 7.95 6.95
N TRP A 216 -4.78 8.41 5.79
CA TRP A 216 -4.88 9.80 5.36
C TRP A 216 -6.23 10.21 4.77
N ASN A 217 -7.12 9.28 4.43
CA ASN A 217 -8.40 9.62 3.78
C ASN A 217 -9.65 9.06 4.46
N TRP A 218 -9.55 8.09 5.38
CA TRP A 218 -10.73 7.49 6.03
C TRP A 218 -11.71 8.52 6.61
N ALA A 219 -11.19 9.65 7.10
CA ALA A 219 -11.98 10.68 7.77
C ALA A 219 -12.76 11.58 6.80
N GLY A 220 -12.49 11.49 5.50
CA GLY A 220 -13.27 12.13 4.44
C GLY A 220 -14.51 11.34 4.01
N HIS A 221 -14.68 10.11 4.52
CA HIS A 221 -15.73 9.19 4.10
C HIS A 221 -16.73 8.90 5.21
N THR A 222 -17.94 8.50 4.81
CA THR A 222 -18.94 7.90 5.70
C THR A 222 -18.63 6.42 5.85
N VAL A 223 -18.41 5.99 7.10
CA VAL A 223 -17.96 4.63 7.40
C VAL A 223 -19.04 3.90 8.21
N HIS A 224 -19.41 2.71 7.74
CA HIS A 224 -20.24 1.78 8.50
C HIS A 224 -19.45 0.50 8.76
N VAL A 225 -19.55 0.01 10.00
CA VAL A 225 -18.97 -1.27 10.41
C VAL A 225 -20.13 -2.13 10.91
N GLY A 226 -20.48 -3.13 10.12
CA GLY A 226 -21.50 -4.11 10.45
C GLY A 226 -21.07 -4.99 11.64
N PRO A 227 -22.01 -5.78 12.21
CA PRO A 227 -21.65 -6.82 13.16
C PRO A 227 -20.61 -7.75 12.51
N ALA A 228 -19.60 -8.16 13.28
CA ALA A 228 -18.57 -9.07 12.77
C ALA A 228 -19.24 -10.36 12.33
N ALA A 229 -19.36 -10.59 11.02
CA ALA A 229 -19.76 -11.89 10.50
C ALA A 229 -18.74 -12.90 11.03
N SER A 230 -19.22 -13.97 11.67
CA SER A 230 -18.37 -15.06 12.07
C SER A 230 -17.72 -15.62 10.80
N ARG A 231 -16.41 -15.43 10.62
CA ARG A 231 -15.61 -15.95 9.48
C ARG A 231 -15.49 -17.48 9.51
N ARG A 232 -16.56 -18.20 9.82
CA ARG A 232 -16.67 -19.65 9.65
C ARG A 232 -17.34 -19.86 8.30
N PRO A 233 -16.60 -20.28 7.26
CA PRO A 233 -17.24 -20.65 6.01
C PRO A 233 -18.21 -21.80 6.30
N ALA A 234 -19.47 -21.62 5.90
CA ALA A 234 -20.43 -22.72 5.90
C ALA A 234 -19.87 -23.85 5.02
N ARG A 235 -19.83 -25.07 5.55
CA ARG A 235 -19.42 -26.25 4.76
C ARG A 235 -20.38 -26.38 3.57
N GLY A 236 -19.86 -26.21 2.35
CA GLY A 236 -20.60 -26.49 1.11
C GLY A 236 -21.03 -25.28 0.26
N ALA A 237 -20.71 -24.04 0.64
CA ALA A 237 -20.99 -22.89 -0.22
C ALA A 237 -19.97 -22.81 -1.38
N SER A 238 -20.46 -22.63 -2.61
CA SER A 238 -19.61 -22.50 -3.80
C SER A 238 -18.65 -21.30 -3.66
N ARG A 239 -17.39 -21.50 -4.04
CA ARG A 239 -16.25 -20.54 -3.93
C ARG A 239 -16.35 -19.31 -4.84
N ARG A 240 -17.55 -18.78 -5.08
CA ARG A 240 -17.76 -17.61 -5.96
C ARG A 240 -18.49 -16.44 -5.30
N GLY A 241 -18.73 -16.50 -3.99
CA GLY A 241 -19.18 -15.36 -3.20
C GLY A 241 -18.21 -15.11 -2.05
N THR A 242 -17.31 -14.15 -2.18
CA THR A 242 -16.61 -13.59 -1.01
C THR A 242 -17.69 -13.01 -0.09
N GLU A 243 -17.76 -13.45 1.17
CA GLU A 243 -18.59 -12.77 2.17
C GLU A 243 -18.23 -11.28 2.13
N ALA A 244 -19.24 -10.42 1.93
CA ALA A 244 -19.04 -9.00 1.80
C ALA A 244 -18.25 -8.46 3.01
N SER A 245 -17.26 -7.60 2.75
CA SER A 245 -16.47 -6.97 3.80
C SER A 245 -17.40 -6.38 4.87
N PRO A 246 -17.16 -6.63 6.18
CA PRO A 246 -18.01 -6.09 7.23
C PRO A 246 -17.89 -4.56 7.38
N VAL A 247 -17.05 -3.92 6.56
CA VAL A 247 -16.83 -2.49 6.51
C VAL A 247 -17.30 -1.96 5.17
N SER A 248 -18.14 -0.93 5.20
CA SER A 248 -18.48 -0.14 4.02
C SER A 248 -18.09 1.33 4.16
N ILE A 249 -17.72 1.93 3.04
CA ILE A 249 -17.21 3.29 2.84
C ILE A 249 -18.10 3.95 1.78
N ASP A 250 -18.82 5.00 2.15
CA ASP A 250 -19.82 5.69 1.33
C ASP A 250 -20.83 4.73 0.68
N GLY A 251 -21.22 3.67 1.39
CA GLY A 251 -22.16 2.66 0.91
C GLY A 251 -21.52 1.52 0.10
N HIS A 252 -20.24 1.61 -0.24
CA HIS A 252 -19.50 0.57 -0.99
C HIS A 252 -18.66 -0.31 -0.05
N PRO A 253 -18.43 -1.60 -0.35
CA PRO A 253 -17.57 -2.44 0.49
C PRO A 253 -16.11 -1.94 0.50
N LEU A 254 -15.43 -2.10 1.65
CA LEU A 254 -13.97 -1.96 1.69
C LEU A 254 -13.32 -3.12 0.93
N LEU A 255 -12.55 -2.80 -0.11
CA LEU A 255 -11.87 -3.77 -0.98
C LEU A 255 -10.37 -3.82 -0.71
N VAL A 256 -9.71 -2.66 -0.63
CA VAL A 256 -8.25 -2.57 -0.44
C VAL A 256 -7.94 -1.44 0.54
N PHE A 257 -7.18 -1.78 1.59
CA PHE A 257 -6.69 -0.79 2.55
C PHE A 257 -5.16 -0.66 2.49
N HIS A 258 -4.65 0.57 2.53
CA HIS A 258 -3.23 0.88 2.55
C HIS A 258 -2.73 1.15 3.98
N PHE A 259 -1.88 0.27 4.51
CA PHE A 259 -1.37 0.33 5.89
C PHE A 259 -0.15 1.23 6.06
N ALA A 260 -0.20 2.41 5.47
CA ALA A 260 0.92 3.34 5.48
C ALA A 260 1.35 3.73 6.91
N ARG A 261 2.67 3.73 7.13
CA ARG A 261 3.32 4.02 8.42
C ARG A 261 2.93 3.05 9.55
N PHE A 262 2.25 1.94 9.27
CA PHE A 262 1.91 0.95 10.28
C PHE A 262 3.11 0.04 10.58
N ARG A 263 3.71 0.20 11.76
CA ARG A 263 4.91 -0.56 12.14
C ARG A 263 5.03 -0.76 13.65
N PRO A 264 5.70 -1.84 14.11
CA PRO A 264 5.97 -2.02 15.52
C PRO A 264 6.96 -0.95 16.01
N ILE A 265 6.64 -0.32 17.14
CA ILE A 265 7.57 0.52 17.89
C ILE A 265 8.41 -0.38 18.81
N ARG A 266 7.76 -1.26 19.56
CA ARG A 266 8.44 -2.20 20.47
C ARG A 266 7.66 -3.50 20.61
N GLY A 267 8.37 -4.61 20.39
CA GLY A 267 7.79 -5.95 20.49
C GLY A 267 6.58 -6.15 19.57
N THR A 268 5.64 -6.97 20.01
CA THR A 268 4.37 -7.20 19.30
C THR A 268 3.21 -6.38 19.87
N TRP A 269 3.45 -5.57 20.90
CA TRP A 269 2.39 -4.93 21.69
C TRP A 269 2.31 -3.41 21.52
N TRP A 270 3.36 -2.73 21.01
CA TRP A 270 3.36 -1.29 20.81
C TRP A 270 3.58 -0.92 19.34
N TRP A 271 2.63 -0.19 18.75
CA TRP A 271 2.57 0.10 17.31
C TRP A 271 2.42 1.58 17.00
N GLN A 272 3.05 2.02 15.90
CA GLN A 272 2.83 3.31 15.25
C GLN A 272 1.86 3.09 14.09
N SER A 273 0.91 4.01 13.90
CA SER A 273 -0.10 3.95 12.84
C SER A 273 -0.26 5.26 12.06
N GLY A 274 0.66 6.21 12.25
CA GLY A 274 0.62 7.52 11.58
C GLY A 274 -0.50 8.46 12.05
N GLN A 275 -1.25 8.11 13.11
CA GLN A 275 -2.47 8.83 13.50
C GLN A 275 -2.28 10.25 14.03
N LEU A 276 -1.09 10.66 14.46
CA LEU A 276 -0.85 12.08 14.75
C LEU A 276 -1.02 12.95 13.51
N ASP A 277 -0.61 12.40 12.38
CA ASP A 277 -0.59 13.15 11.13
C ASP A 277 -1.94 13.07 10.43
N TYR A 278 -2.64 11.95 10.57
CA TYR A 278 -3.85 11.68 9.81
C TYR A 278 -5.17 11.70 10.61
N GLY A 279 -5.07 11.76 11.94
CA GLY A 279 -6.22 11.71 12.85
C GLY A 279 -6.53 10.30 13.37
N VAL A 280 -7.23 10.25 14.50
CA VAL A 280 -7.54 8.99 15.19
C VAL A 280 -8.79 8.32 14.61
N MET A 281 -8.58 7.18 13.97
CA MET A 281 -9.59 6.27 13.45
C MET A 281 -10.55 5.76 14.54
N PRO A 282 -11.88 5.70 14.27
CA PRO A 282 -12.87 5.18 15.20
C PRO A 282 -12.56 3.76 15.63
N TRP A 283 -12.90 3.44 16.88
CA TRP A 283 -12.61 2.13 17.48
C TRP A 283 -13.08 0.96 16.61
N ARG A 284 -14.35 0.99 16.19
CA ARG A 284 -14.96 -0.10 15.41
C ARG A 284 -14.24 -0.30 14.08
N LEU A 285 -14.01 0.78 13.34
CA LEU A 285 -13.27 0.73 12.07
C LEU A 285 -11.85 0.20 12.28
N ARG A 286 -11.14 0.71 13.29
CA ARG A 286 -9.78 0.26 13.61
C ARG A 286 -9.71 -1.24 13.86
N GLN A 287 -10.63 -1.80 14.66
CA GLN A 287 -10.61 -3.24 14.92
C GLN A 287 -10.96 -4.05 13.66
N ALA A 288 -11.92 -3.57 12.87
CA ALA A 288 -12.36 -4.25 11.66
C ALA A 288 -11.27 -4.28 10.57
N VAL A 289 -10.38 -3.28 10.53
CA VAL A 289 -9.31 -3.17 9.53
C VAL A 289 -7.97 -3.71 10.05
N TYR A 290 -7.48 -3.19 11.18
CA TYR A 290 -6.14 -3.52 11.66
C TYR A 290 -6.08 -4.86 12.40
N GLY A 291 -7.19 -5.32 12.97
CA GLY A 291 -7.28 -6.62 13.62
C GLY A 291 -6.96 -7.76 12.64
N PRO A 292 -7.73 -7.93 11.54
CA PRO A 292 -7.45 -8.91 10.51
C PRO A 292 -6.07 -8.78 9.87
N TYR A 293 -5.62 -7.55 9.58
CA TYR A 293 -4.29 -7.34 9.02
C TYR A 293 -3.17 -7.81 9.96
N TRP A 294 -3.30 -7.52 11.26
CA TRP A 294 -2.34 -7.99 12.26
C TRP A 294 -2.27 -9.52 12.33
N GLU A 295 -3.40 -10.21 12.23
CA GLU A 295 -3.42 -11.66 12.18
C GLU A 295 -2.72 -12.19 10.94
N ALA A 296 -2.95 -11.55 9.78
CA ALA A 296 -2.25 -11.89 8.56
C ALA A 296 -0.74 -11.67 8.69
N LEU A 297 -0.31 -10.57 9.32
CA LEU A 297 1.11 -10.34 9.63
C LEU A 297 1.66 -11.42 10.57
N CYS A 298 0.93 -11.83 11.60
CA CYS A 298 1.34 -12.93 12.48
C CYS A 298 1.47 -14.26 11.72
N ALA A 299 0.49 -14.57 10.88
CA ALA A 299 0.49 -15.77 10.05
C ALA A 299 1.67 -15.76 9.07
N ALA A 300 1.90 -14.65 8.37
CA ALA A 300 3.05 -14.46 7.48
C ALA A 300 4.38 -14.62 8.24
N ARG A 301 4.50 -14.02 9.43
CA ARG A 301 5.71 -14.18 10.27
C ARG A 301 5.95 -15.62 10.71
N SER A 302 4.89 -16.31 11.10
CA SER A 302 4.95 -17.74 11.45
C SER A 302 5.39 -18.57 10.24
N GLU A 303 4.79 -18.31 9.08
CA GLU A 303 5.08 -18.97 7.82
C GLU A 303 6.55 -18.79 7.39
N ILE A 304 7.08 -17.57 7.52
CA ILE A 304 8.49 -17.25 7.25
C ILE A 304 9.40 -17.99 8.24
N ARG A 305 9.10 -17.96 9.54
CA ARG A 305 9.91 -18.64 10.57
C ARG A 305 9.95 -20.15 10.39
N GLN A 306 8.85 -20.77 9.97
CA GLN A 306 8.83 -22.22 9.69
C GLN A 306 9.81 -22.60 8.59
N ARG A 307 10.03 -21.72 7.60
CA ARG A 307 10.96 -21.97 6.48
C ARG A 307 12.37 -21.45 6.74
N ARG A 308 12.50 -20.40 7.55
CA ARG A 308 13.76 -19.77 7.94
C ARG A 308 13.72 -19.43 9.44
N PRO A 309 14.03 -20.41 10.31
CA PRO A 309 13.98 -20.23 11.77
C PRO A 309 14.85 -19.07 12.28
N ASP A 310 16.00 -18.85 11.62
CA ASP A 310 16.97 -17.81 11.99
C ASP A 310 16.58 -16.39 11.56
N PHE A 311 15.39 -16.20 10.99
CA PHE A 311 14.96 -14.88 10.55
C PHE A 311 14.64 -13.95 11.72
N ASP A 312 15.51 -12.98 11.96
CA ASP A 312 15.20 -11.84 12.82
C ASP A 312 14.37 -10.82 12.04
N PHE A 313 13.12 -10.65 12.45
CA PHE A 313 12.25 -9.60 11.89
C PHE A 313 12.82 -8.23 12.24
N PRO A 314 12.66 -7.22 11.37
CA PRO A 314 13.08 -5.86 11.66
C PRO A 314 12.61 -5.44 13.06
N ARG A 315 13.58 -5.12 13.93
CA ARG A 315 13.28 -4.63 15.27
C ARG A 315 12.68 -3.23 15.15
N GLY A 316 11.78 -2.91 16.09
CA GLY A 316 11.11 -1.61 16.10
C GLY A 316 12.08 -0.43 16.17
N THR A 317 11.58 0.75 15.81
CA THR A 317 12.38 1.97 15.69
C THR A 317 13.19 2.26 16.97
N ARG A 318 14.47 2.60 16.84
CA ARG A 318 15.26 3.10 17.99
C ARG A 318 14.62 4.40 18.50
N LEU A 319 14.32 4.43 19.80
CA LEU A 319 13.62 5.56 20.44
C LEU A 319 14.62 6.68 20.73
N GLY A 320 14.74 7.63 19.81
CA GLY A 320 15.59 8.81 19.95
C GLY A 320 15.00 9.91 20.86
N ARG A 321 15.75 10.99 21.05
CA ARG A 321 15.34 12.14 21.89
C ARG A 321 14.01 12.75 21.46
N GLU A 322 13.79 12.91 20.15
CA GLU A 322 12.54 13.44 19.59
C GLU A 322 11.32 12.56 19.91
N PHE A 323 11.50 11.23 19.96
CA PHE A 323 10.43 10.31 20.31
C PHE A 323 9.93 10.59 21.74
N TRP A 324 10.85 10.76 22.68
CA TRP A 324 10.51 11.02 24.08
C TRP A 324 9.89 12.40 24.29
N HIS A 325 10.35 13.43 23.56
CA HIS A 325 9.71 14.75 23.56
C HIS A 325 8.28 14.72 23.02
N ALA A 326 8.02 13.89 22.00
CA ALA A 326 6.68 13.73 21.46
C ALA A 326 5.79 12.79 22.29
N LEU A 327 6.36 11.94 23.18
CA LEU A 327 5.63 10.87 23.88
C LEU A 327 4.39 11.35 24.66
N PRO A 328 4.41 12.49 25.39
CA PRO A 328 3.22 12.99 26.07
C PRO A 328 2.09 13.31 25.09
N LEU A 329 2.39 14.01 23.99
CA LEU A 329 1.43 14.30 22.93
C LEU A 329 0.94 13.00 22.27
N ARG A 330 1.86 12.06 22.04
CA ARG A 330 1.56 10.74 21.48
C ARG A 330 0.55 9.94 22.31
N LEU A 331 0.66 10.01 23.64
CA LEU A 331 -0.25 9.35 24.59
C LEU A 331 -1.59 10.08 24.69
N ILE A 332 -1.57 11.41 24.79
CA ILE A 332 -2.78 12.26 24.91
C ILE A 332 -3.65 12.16 23.64
N PHE A 333 -3.03 12.27 22.47
CA PHE A 333 -3.71 12.31 21.17
C PHE A 333 -3.84 10.94 20.50
N GLY A 334 -3.40 9.85 21.15
CA GLY A 334 -3.68 8.48 20.70
C GLY A 334 -2.91 8.02 19.46
N SER A 335 -1.70 8.55 19.26
CA SER A 335 -0.82 8.24 18.13
C SER A 335 -0.33 6.80 18.05
N ASP A 336 -0.19 6.20 19.23
CA ASP A 336 0.48 4.95 19.48
C ASP A 336 -0.55 3.98 20.02
N TRP A 337 -0.49 2.75 19.54
CA TRP A 337 -1.45 1.74 19.90
C TRP A 337 -0.81 0.65 20.74
N LEU A 338 -1.50 0.32 21.82
CA LEU A 338 -1.26 -0.87 22.63
C LEU A 338 -2.13 -2.00 22.10
N ARG A 339 -1.52 -3.14 21.79
CA ARG A 339 -2.22 -4.32 21.31
C ARG A 339 -2.46 -5.31 22.44
N ILE A 340 -3.71 -5.74 22.61
CA ILE A 340 -4.13 -6.82 23.49
C ILE A 340 -4.87 -7.86 22.63
N GLY A 341 -4.23 -8.98 22.31
CA GLY A 341 -4.80 -9.96 21.37
C GLY A 341 -5.01 -9.36 19.97
N ARG A 342 -6.24 -9.44 19.43
CA ARG A 342 -6.61 -8.79 18.16
C ARG A 342 -6.96 -7.31 18.28
N ILE A 343 -7.00 -6.80 19.51
CA ILE A 343 -7.57 -5.49 19.83
C ILE A 343 -6.46 -4.45 19.89
N PHE A 344 -6.65 -3.34 19.18
CA PHE A 344 -5.79 -2.15 19.26
C PHE A 344 -6.42 -1.07 20.12
N VAL A 345 -5.76 -0.68 21.21
CA VAL A 345 -6.14 0.38 22.12
C VAL A 345 -5.25 1.59 21.87
N SER A 346 -5.83 2.80 21.81
CA SER A 346 -5.06 4.05 21.72
C SER A 346 -5.28 4.85 22.99
N GLY A 347 -4.27 5.61 23.43
CA GLY A 347 -4.45 6.61 24.46
C GLY A 347 -5.55 7.61 24.08
N ARG A 348 -6.37 8.02 25.05
CA ARG A 348 -7.48 8.95 24.84
C ARG A 348 -7.59 9.90 26.03
N ALA A 349 -7.09 11.12 25.88
CA ALA A 349 -7.54 12.24 26.69
C ALA A 349 -8.67 13.03 25.99
N GLY A 350 -9.64 12.32 25.38
CA GLY A 350 -10.91 12.94 24.96
C GLY A 350 -11.01 13.58 23.57
N VAL A 351 -9.94 13.70 22.76
CA VAL A 351 -10.02 14.44 21.46
C VAL A 351 -10.38 13.56 20.25
N GLY A 352 -10.38 12.23 20.40
CA GLY A 352 -10.95 11.23 19.48
C GLY A 352 -10.98 11.61 17.98
N ARG A 353 -12.17 11.91 17.44
CA ARG A 353 -12.38 12.23 16.02
C ARG A 353 -11.82 13.60 15.57
N TRP A 354 -11.59 14.52 16.52
CA TRP A 354 -11.14 15.89 16.24
C TRP A 354 -9.64 16.07 16.40
N SER A 355 -8.93 15.05 16.90
CA SER A 355 -7.48 15.07 17.18
C SER A 355 -6.67 15.61 16.00
N GLY A 356 -6.90 15.09 14.79
CA GLY A 356 -6.23 15.59 13.58
C GLY A 356 -6.55 17.04 13.24
N ARG A 357 -7.80 17.50 13.46
CA ARG A 357 -8.20 18.90 13.24
C ARG A 357 -7.62 19.85 14.29
N VAL A 358 -7.58 19.42 15.55
CA VAL A 358 -6.94 20.18 16.65
C VAL A 358 -5.44 20.29 16.39
N LEU A 359 -4.77 19.20 16.03
CA LEU A 359 -3.35 19.23 15.68
C LEU A 359 -3.07 20.10 14.44
N ALA A 360 -3.92 20.03 13.41
CA ALA A 360 -3.80 20.89 12.24
C ALA A 360 -3.98 22.38 12.57
N ALA A 361 -4.95 22.72 13.44
CA ALA A 361 -5.15 24.09 13.90
C ALA A 361 -3.96 24.59 14.73
N LEU A 362 -3.44 23.78 15.66
CA LEU A 362 -2.26 24.11 16.45
C LEU A 362 -1.01 24.34 15.59
N ARG A 363 -0.85 23.60 14.49
CA ARG A 363 0.25 23.79 13.54
C ARG A 363 0.19 25.11 12.77
N ARG A 364 -0.99 25.73 12.63
CA ARG A 364 -1.17 27.05 12.00
C ARG A 364 -0.91 28.23 12.94
N LEU A 365 -0.87 27.98 14.24
CA LEU A 365 -0.61 28.98 15.28
C LEU A 365 0.89 29.13 15.62
N ARG A 366 1.72 28.25 15.05
CA ARG A 366 3.18 28.33 15.06
C ARG A 366 3.64 28.84 13.71
#